data_AF-A0A1S2G1H5-F1
#
_entry.id   AF-A0A1S2G1H5-F1
#
_cell.length_a   1.000
_cell.length_b   1.000
_cell.length_c   1.000
_cell.angle_alpha   90.00
_cell.angle_beta   90.00
_cell.angle_gamma   90.00
#
_symmetry.space_group_name_H-M   'P 1'
#
loop_
_entity.id
_entity.type
_entity.pdbx_description
1 polymer ?
#
loop_
_entity_poly.entity_id
_entity_poly.type
_entity_poly.pdbx_seq_one_letter_code
_entity_poly.pdbx_strand_id
1 'polypeptide(L)' 'MSTSNSPVNSSRLKKTKGGRVRCVVYLPESEAKAIEKQAAELDTSQSSIIANFYYKGKNKKPEGQNE' A
#
# COMPACT_ATOMS: atom_id res chain seq x y z
N MET A 1 15.42 -27.25 -23.45
CA MET A 1 14.46 -26.77 -24.46
C MET A 1 13.97 -25.38 -24.05
N SER A 2 14.50 -24.33 -24.67
CA SER A 2 14.00 -22.96 -24.50
C SER A 2 13.11 -22.65 -25.69
N THR A 3 11.87 -22.24 -25.45
CA THR A 3 10.89 -21.97 -26.52
C THR A 3 11.13 -20.60 -27.14
N SER A 4 11.30 -20.56 -28.47
CA SER A 4 11.62 -19.36 -29.27
C SER A 4 10.51 -18.30 -29.33
N ASN A 5 9.40 -18.49 -28.62
CA ASN A 5 8.21 -17.64 -28.66
C ASN A 5 8.16 -16.62 -27.51
N SER A 6 9.16 -16.60 -26.63
CA SER A 6 9.23 -15.62 -25.54
C SER A 6 10.03 -14.39 -26.03
N PRO A 7 9.52 -13.15 -25.84
CA PRO A 7 10.27 -11.96 -26.20
C PRO A 7 11.61 -11.95 -25.45
N VAL A 8 12.72 -11.94 -26.19
CA VAL A 8 14.10 -11.98 -25.65
C VAL A 8 14.35 -10.83 -24.66
N ASN A 9 13.66 -9.70 -24.85
CA ASN A 9 13.69 -8.54 -23.98
C ASN A 9 12.35 -8.35 -23.28
N SER A 10 12.12 -9.09 -22.18
CA SER A 10 11.23 -8.57 -21.15
C SER A 10 11.84 -7.25 -20.67
N SER A 11 11.24 -6.11 -21.03
CA SER A 11 11.54 -4.82 -20.41
C SER A 11 11.04 -4.87 -18.96
N ARG A 12 11.67 -5.71 -18.13
CA ARG A 12 11.41 -5.74 -16.71
C ARG A 12 11.68 -4.33 -16.20
N LEU A 13 10.61 -3.63 -15.83
CA LEU A 13 10.65 -2.28 -15.26
C LEU A 13 11.77 -2.26 -14.21
N LYS A 14 12.83 -1.49 -14.48
CA LYS A 14 13.92 -1.31 -13.53
C LYS A 14 13.33 -0.66 -12.29
N LYS A 15 13.55 -1.27 -11.12
CA LYS A 15 13.14 -0.69 -9.83
C LYS A 15 13.79 0.68 -9.71
N THR A 16 13.01 1.75 -9.79
CA THR A 16 13.49 3.12 -9.60
C THR A 16 13.97 3.27 -8.15
N LYS A 17 15.09 3.97 -7.95
CA LYS A 17 15.51 4.42 -6.61
C LYS A 17 14.43 5.41 -6.13
N GLY A 18 13.78 5.09 -5.01
CA GLY A 18 12.49 5.67 -4.59
C GLY A 18 11.32 4.68 -4.56
N GLY A 19 11.59 3.38 -4.67
CA GLY A 19 10.57 2.32 -4.62
C GLY A 19 9.81 2.22 -3.29
N ARG A 20 8.80 1.34 -3.28
CA ARG A 20 7.98 1.01 -2.10
C ARG A 20 8.87 0.61 -0.91
N VAL A 21 8.79 1.36 0.18
CA VAL A 21 9.40 0.99 1.46
C VAL A 21 8.47 0.04 2.18
N ARG A 22 8.99 -1.12 2.60
CA ARG A 22 8.22 -2.05 3.44
C ARG A 22 8.03 -1.41 4.81
N CYS A 23 6.78 -1.33 5.26
CA CYS A 23 6.41 -0.88 6.59
C CYS A 23 5.63 -2.01 7.28
N VAL A 24 5.90 -2.22 8.57
CA VAL A 24 5.13 -3.12 9.42
C VAL A 24 4.34 -2.25 10.38
N VAL A 25 3.03 -2.42 10.43
CA VAL A 25 2.13 -1.67 11.31
C VAL A 25 1.50 -2.66 12.26
N TYR A 26 1.55 -2.35 13.55
CA TYR A 26 0.90 -3.13 14.59
C TYR A 26 -0.44 -2.47 14.92
N LEU A 27 -1.52 -3.23 14.76
CA LEU A 27 -2.88 -2.78 15.02
C LEU A 27 -3.55 -3.75 15.99
N PRO A 28 -4.49 -3.28 16.83
CA PRO A 28 -5.42 -4.14 17.53
C PRO A 28 -6.19 -5.05 16.56
N GLU A 29 -6.55 -6.24 17.03
CA GLU A 29 -7.27 -7.24 16.21
C GLU A 29 -8.59 -6.68 15.64
N SER A 30 -9.30 -5.86 16.43
CA SER A 30 -10.54 -5.20 16.01
C SER A 30 -10.33 -4.29 14.80
N GLU A 31 -9.27 -3.48 14.80
CA GLU A 31 -8.95 -2.56 13.72
C GLU A 31 -8.46 -3.30 12.48
N ALA A 32 -7.63 -4.33 12.66
CA ALA A 32 -7.15 -5.18 11.57
C ALA A 32 -8.32 -5.85 10.83
N LYS A 33 -9.29 -6.42 11.58
CA LYS A 33 -10.51 -7.03 11.01
C LYS A 33 -11.38 -6.00 10.28
N ALA A 34 -11.46 -4.77 10.78
CA ALA A 34 -12.22 -3.71 10.12
C ALA A 34 -11.60 -3.33 8.76
N ILE A 35 -10.28 -3.22 8.69
CA ILE A 35 -9.56 -2.95 7.44
C ILE A 35 -9.73 -4.10 6.44
N GLU A 36 -9.72 -5.35 6.92
CA GLU A 36 -9.94 -6.52 6.08
C GLU A 36 -11.33 -6.55 5.45
N LYS A 37 -12.38 -6.22 6.21
CA LYS A 37 -13.75 -6.10 5.68
C LYS A 37 -13.83 -4.99 4.63
N GLN A 38 -13.27 -3.82 4.90
CA GLN A 38 -13.24 -2.71 3.95
C GLN A 38 -12.47 -3.06 2.66
N ALA A 39 -11.39 -3.83 2.78
CA ALA A 39 -10.62 -4.32 1.65
C ALA A 39 -11.48 -5.20 0.74
N ALA A 40 -12.26 -6.12 1.33
CA ALA A 40 -13.17 -6.98 0.61
C ALA A 40 -14.33 -6.22 -0.04
N GLU A 41 -14.92 -5.24 0.66
CA GLU A 41 -16.03 -4.43 0.15
C GLU A 41 -15.61 -3.53 -1.03
N LEU A 42 -14.40 -2.97 -0.97
CA LEU A 42 -13.88 -2.04 -1.98
C LEU A 42 -13.09 -2.72 -3.10
N ASP A 43 -12.93 -4.05 -3.06
CA ASP A 43 -12.05 -4.82 -3.96
C ASP A 43 -10.63 -4.22 -4.06
N THR A 44 -10.07 -3.83 -2.91
CA THR A 44 -8.73 -3.23 -2.82
C THR A 44 -7.85 -3.93 -1.81
N SER A 45 -6.53 -3.76 -1.90
CA SER A 45 -5.61 -4.34 -0.92
C SER A 45 -5.67 -3.61 0.42
N GLN A 46 -5.52 -4.35 1.53
CA GLN A 46 -5.35 -3.79 2.87
C GLN A 46 -4.25 -2.71 2.91
N SER A 47 -3.14 -2.93 2.21
CA SER A 47 -2.02 -1.97 2.14
C SER A 47 -2.41 -0.65 1.48
N SER A 48 -3.31 -0.66 0.49
CA SER A 48 -3.83 0.54 -0.16
C SER A 48 -4.70 1.35 0.80
N ILE A 49 -5.53 0.66 1.59
CA ILE A 49 -6.38 1.28 2.61
C ILE A 49 -5.52 1.93 3.70
N ILE A 50 -4.53 1.21 4.24
CA ILE A 50 -3.60 1.73 5.25
C ILE A 50 -2.82 2.94 4.72
N ALA A 51 -2.30 2.87 3.49
CA ALA A 51 -1.60 3.99 2.88
C ALA A 51 -2.51 5.22 2.70
N ASN A 52 -3.77 5.01 2.32
CA ASN A 52 -4.76 6.08 2.21
C ASN A 52 -5.08 6.72 3.56
N PHE A 53 -5.28 5.91 4.61
CA PHE A 53 -5.49 6.42 5.96
C PHE A 53 -4.29 7.21 6.46
N TYR A 54 -3.08 6.69 6.28
CA TYR A 54 -1.85 7.38 6.65
C TYR A 54 -1.70 8.73 5.92
N TYR A 55 -1.90 8.74 4.59
CA TYR A 55 -1.78 9.96 3.78
C TYR A 55 -2.85 11.01 4.15
N LYS A 56 -4.12 10.58 4.28
CA LYS A 56 -5.22 11.46 4.68
C LYS A 56 -5.05 11.97 6.12
N GLY A 57 -4.55 11.13 7.03
CA GLY A 57 -4.29 11.48 8.42
C GLY A 57 -3.14 12.48 8.56
N LYS A 58 -2.06 12.32 7.79
CA LYS A 58 -0.89 13.22 7.82
C LYS A 58 -1.22 14.67 7.47
N ASN A 59 -2.20 14.88 6.58
CA ASN A 59 -2.59 16.21 6.13
C ASN A 59 -3.64 16.87 7.03
N LYS A 60 -4.17 16.15 8.04
CA LYS A 60 -4.98 16.77 9.10
C LYS A 60 -4.02 17.34 10.13
N LYS A 61 -3.95 18.67 10.23
CA LYS A 61 -3.34 19.30 11.41
C LYS A 61 -4.07 18.78 12.64
N PRO A 62 -3.38 18.42 13.72
CA PRO A 62 -4.04 18.10 14.98
C PRO A 62 -4.85 19.34 15.38
N GLU A 63 -6.17 19.21 15.42
CA GLU A 63 -7.03 20.25 15.99
C GLU A 63 -6.63 20.41 17.46
N GLY A 64 -5.93 21.50 17.77
CA GLY A 64 -5.37 21.75 19.11
C GLY A 64 -3.97 22.36 19.17
N GLN A 65 -3.28 22.57 18.04
CA GLN A 65 -2.07 23.40 18.01
C GLN A 65 -2.39 24.76 17.36
N ASN A 66 -2.94 25.66 18.18
CA ASN A 66 -2.90 27.10 17.91
C ASN A 66 -1.48 27.57 18.26
N GLU A 67 -0.80 28.19 17.30
CA GLU A 67 0.32 29.10 17.59
C GLU A 67 -0.21 30.47 18.03
#